data_AF-A0A179IQ97-F1
#
_entry.id   AF-A0A179IQ97-F1
#
_cell.length_a   1.000
_cell.length_b   1.000
_cell.length_c   1.000
_cell.angle_alpha   90.00
_cell.angle_beta   90.00
_cell.angle_gamma   90.00
#
_symmetry.space_group_name_H-M   'P 1'
#
loop_
_entity.id
_entity.type
_entity.pdbx_description
1 polymer ?
#
loop_
_entity_poly.entity_id
_entity_poly.type
_entity_poly.pdbx_seq_one_letter_code
_entity_poly.pdbx_strand_id
1 'polypeptide(L)'
;MKRTKSIPGSIKFKAALERIKGEKTLVELSREYGVHPNTLLKWKQTLLEKGAELFEPPNKEQEYQKRIRDLEQLLGKKEVEIALLKNFLGQGS
;
A
#
# COMPACT_ATOMS: atom_id res chain seq x y z
N MET A 1 -7.18 -9.99 21.44
CA MET A 1 -6.97 -8.68 20.77
C MET A 1 -8.22 -8.34 19.95
N LYS A 2 -8.91 -7.23 20.23
CA LYS A 2 -10.06 -6.80 19.41
C LYS A 2 -9.54 -6.38 18.04
N ARG A 3 -9.88 -7.13 16.97
CA ARG A 3 -9.57 -6.73 15.59
C ARG A 3 -10.29 -5.42 15.31
N THR A 4 -9.55 -4.33 15.18
CA THR A 4 -10.13 -3.07 14.72
C THR A 4 -10.53 -3.24 13.27
N LYS A 5 -11.82 -3.05 12.96
CA LYS A 5 -12.32 -3.14 11.59
C LYS A 5 -11.58 -2.10 10.74
N SER A 6 -10.88 -2.56 9.70
CA SER A 6 -10.12 -1.65 8.83
C SER A 6 -11.09 -0.74 8.07
N ILE A 7 -10.92 0.56 8.23
CA ILE A 7 -11.72 1.55 7.52
C ILE A 7 -11.21 1.67 6.08
N PRO A 8 -12.08 1.57 5.06
CA PRO A 8 -11.70 1.74 3.65
C PRO A 8 -10.96 3.05 3.38
N GLY A 9 -9.99 3.03 2.48
CA GLY A 9 -9.20 4.21 2.11
C GLY A 9 -10.04 5.37 1.58
N SER A 10 -11.11 5.06 0.82
CA SER A 10 -12.07 6.05 0.31
C SER A 10 -12.76 6.84 1.41
N ILE A 11 -13.14 6.17 2.51
CA ILE A 11 -13.76 6.82 3.67
C ILE A 11 -12.76 7.72 4.38
N LYS A 12 -11.51 7.25 4.58
CA LYS A 12 -10.44 8.06 5.17
C LYS A 12 -10.17 9.33 4.36
N PHE A 13 -10.09 9.20 3.04
CA PHE A 13 -9.88 10.31 2.12
C PHE A 13 -11.02 11.32 2.20
N LYS A 14 -12.28 10.86 2.12
CA LYS A 14 -13.45 11.75 2.19
C LYS A 14 -13.53 12.50 3.52
N ALA A 15 -13.34 11.79 4.64
CA ALA A 15 -13.36 12.40 5.96
C ALA A 15 -12.22 13.42 6.16
N ALA A 16 -11.02 13.13 5.65
CA ALA A 16 -9.90 14.08 5.66
C ALA A 16 -10.18 15.32 4.80
N LEU A 17 -10.75 15.13 3.61
CA LEU A 17 -11.10 16.22 2.69
C LEU A 17 -12.18 17.14 3.28
N GLU A 18 -13.26 16.59 3.83
CA GLU A 18 -14.28 17.38 4.52
C GLU A 18 -13.70 18.14 5.72
N ARG A 19 -12.77 17.52 6.45
CA ARG A 19 -12.08 18.20 7.54
C ARG A 19 -11.19 19.34 7.06
N ILE A 20 -10.58 19.24 5.87
CA ILE A 20 -9.79 20.32 5.25
C ILE A 20 -10.69 21.46 4.79
N LYS A 21 -11.81 21.14 4.14
CA LYS A 21 -12.81 22.12 3.68
C LYS A 21 -13.38 22.95 4.83
N GLY A 22 -13.51 22.36 6.01
CA GLY A 22 -13.95 23.07 7.22
C GLY A 22 -15.45 23.31 7.30
N GLU A 23 -16.24 22.68 6.43
CA GLU A 23 -17.71 22.79 6.39
C GLU A 23 -18.39 22.15 7.61
N LYS A 24 -17.72 21.18 8.26
CA LYS A 24 -18.21 20.47 9.46
C LYS A 24 -17.16 20.48 10.56
N THR A 25 -17.63 20.51 11.80
CA THR A 25 -16.76 20.40 12.99
C THR A 25 -16.19 18.99 13.16
N LEU A 26 -15.13 18.87 13.97
CA LEU A 26 -14.56 17.56 14.32
C LEU A 26 -15.57 16.64 15.01
N VAL A 27 -16.50 17.20 15.78
CA VAL A 27 -17.50 16.44 16.53
C VAL A 27 -18.56 15.88 15.59
N GLU A 28 -19.02 16.68 14.62
CA GLU A 28 -19.98 16.23 13.60
C GLU A 28 -19.38 15.14 12.72
N LEU A 29 -18.16 15.36 12.20
CA LEU A 29 -17.45 14.36 11.40
C LEU A 29 -17.16 13.08 12.20
N SER A 30 -16.86 13.21 13.50
CA SER A 30 -16.62 12.07 14.38
C SER A 30 -17.85 11.19 14.51
N ARG A 31 -19.03 11.80 14.62
CA ARG A 31 -20.32 11.10 14.68
C ARG A 31 -20.70 10.47 13.33
N GLU A 32 -20.57 11.23 12.25
CA GLU A 32 -20.93 10.79 10.89
C GLU A 32 -20.11 9.57 10.45
N TYR A 33 -18.80 9.62 10.66
CA TYR A 33 -17.89 8.56 10.24
C TYR A 33 -17.65 7.50 11.34
N GLY A 34 -18.22 7.68 12.53
CA GLY A 34 -18.06 6.75 13.65
C GLY A 34 -16.61 6.61 14.13
N VAL A 35 -15.81 7.68 14.04
CA VAL A 35 -14.39 7.68 14.35
C VAL A 35 -14.00 8.75 15.36
N HIS A 36 -12.98 8.48 16.18
CA HIS A 36 -12.50 9.44 17.16
C HIS A 36 -11.94 10.72 16.51
N PRO A 37 -12.14 11.93 17.08
CA PRO A 37 -11.65 13.19 16.50
C PRO A 37 -10.15 13.20 16.19
N ASN A 38 -9.33 12.60 17.05
CA ASN A 38 -7.89 12.49 16.83
C ASN A 38 -7.54 11.67 15.57
N THR A 39 -8.36 10.69 15.20
CA THR A 39 -8.18 9.90 13.98
C THR A 39 -8.46 10.74 12.74
N LEU A 40 -9.47 11.62 12.78
CA LEU A 40 -9.75 12.56 11.70
C LEU A 40 -8.60 13.56 11.51
N LEU A 41 -8.02 14.07 12.61
CA LEU A 41 -6.84 14.94 12.55
C LEU A 41 -5.65 14.24 11.90
N LYS A 42 -5.40 12.97 12.27
CA LYS A 42 -4.35 12.17 11.63
C LYS A 42 -4.58 12.00 10.14
N TRP A 43 -5.80 11.70 9.71
CA TRP A 43 -6.10 11.55 8.28
C TRP A 43 -5.98 12.87 7.52
N LYS A 44 -6.41 13.99 8.10
CA LYS A 44 -6.16 15.32 7.55
C LYS A 44 -4.66 15.54 7.35
N GLN A 45 -3.85 15.29 8.38
CA GLN A 45 -2.41 15.49 8.31
C GLN A 45 -1.78 14.60 7.23
N THR A 46 -2.14 13.31 7.19
CA THR A 46 -1.67 12.38 6.16
C THR A 46 -2.03 12.85 4.75
N LEU A 47 -3.25 13.36 4.55
CA LEU A 47 -3.68 13.86 3.24
C LEU A 47 -2.94 15.15 2.84
N LEU A 48 -2.58 16.01 3.79
CA LEU A 48 -1.79 17.20 3.50
C LEU A 48 -0.32 16.87 3.18
N GLU A 49 0.28 15.92 3.90
CA GLU A 49 1.67 15.50 3.69
C GLU A 49 1.85 14.71 2.40
N LYS A 50 1.00 13.70 2.20
CA LYS A 50 1.13 12.75 1.07
C LYS A 50 0.25 13.11 -0.12
N GLY A 51 -0.56 14.15 -0.01
CA GLY A 51 -1.47 14.57 -1.07
C GLY A 51 -0.72 14.96 -2.34
N ALA A 52 0.45 15.59 -2.21
CA ALA A 52 1.30 15.96 -3.33
C ALA A 52 1.81 14.73 -4.10
N GLU A 53 2.19 13.67 -3.40
CA GLU A 53 2.67 12.40 -3.99
C GLU A 53 1.64 11.76 -4.93
N LEU A 54 0.33 12.05 -4.76
CA LEU A 54 -0.73 11.55 -5.64
C LEU A 54 -0.70 12.20 -7.03
N PHE A 55 -0.11 13.39 -7.14
CA PHE A 55 0.03 14.13 -8.40
C PHE A 55 1.42 14.01 -9.01
N GLU A 56 2.37 13.44 -8.27
CA GLU A 56 3.67 13.09 -8.83
C GLU A 56 3.51 11.92 -9.81
N PRO A 57 4.31 11.89 -10.89
CA PRO A 57 4.34 10.73 -11.76
C PRO A 57 4.69 9.50 -10.92
N PRO A 58 4.09 8.33 -11.19
CA PRO A 58 4.40 7.11 -10.46
C PRO A 58 5.91 6.91 -10.40
N ASN A 59 6.44 6.60 -9.22
CA ASN A 59 7.87 6.38 -9.00
C ASN A 59 8.29 5.08 -9.71
N LYS A 60 8.43 5.18 -11.04
CA LYS A 60 8.73 4.05 -11.94
C LYS A 60 10.02 3.36 -11.52
N GLU A 61 10.97 4.09 -10.93
CA GLU A 61 12.20 3.52 -10.41
C GLU A 61 11.91 2.48 -9.31
N GLN A 62 11.10 2.80 -8.30
CA GLN A 62 10.75 1.83 -7.26
C GLN A 62 9.97 0.62 -7.82
N GLU A 63 9.09 0.86 -8.79
CA GLU A 63 8.34 -0.20 -9.47
C GLU A 63 9.29 -1.13 -10.26
N TYR A 64 10.23 -0.57 -11.02
CA TYR A 64 11.25 -1.32 -11.74
C TYR A 64 12.17 -2.08 -10.79
N GLN A 65 12.63 -1.46 -9.70
CA GLN A 65 13.44 -2.13 -8.69
C GLN A 65 12.70 -3.32 -8.06
N LYS A 66 11.40 -3.17 -7.79
CA LYS A 66 10.57 -4.31 -7.34
C LYS A 66 10.49 -5.39 -8.42
N ARG A 67 10.28 -5.00 -9.67
CA ARG A 67 10.16 -5.95 -10.79
C ARG A 67 11.47 -6.71 -11.04
N ILE A 68 12.61 -6.05 -10.93
CA ILE A 68 13.95 -6.64 -11.05
C ILE A 68 14.12 -7.71 -9.98
N ARG A 69 13.86 -7.40 -8.70
CA ARG A 69 13.95 -8.38 -7.61
C ARG A 69 13.04 -9.60 -7.85
N ASP A 70 11.81 -9.37 -8.28
CA ASP A 70 10.85 -10.44 -8.58
C ASP A 70 11.37 -11.35 -9.72
N LEU A 71 12.03 -10.76 -10.74
CA LEU A 71 12.63 -11.47 -11.86
C LEU A 71 13.91 -12.24 -11.46
N GLU A 72 14.80 -11.64 -10.66
CA GLU A 72 16.01 -12.28 -10.14
C GLU A 72 15.67 -13.53 -9.31
N GLN A 73 14.64 -13.43 -8.46
CA GLN A 73 14.17 -14.58 -7.69
C GLN A 73 13.60 -15.69 -8.58
N LEU A 74 12.89 -15.33 -9.65
CA LEU A 74 12.37 -16.31 -10.61
C LEU A 74 13.49 -16.98 -11.40
N LEU A 75 14.50 -16.20 -11.82
CA LEU A 75 15.67 -16.70 -12.53
C LEU A 75 16.41 -17.73 -11.67
N GLY A 76 16.72 -17.41 -10.42
CA GLY A 76 17.39 -18.34 -9.51
C GLY A 76 16.60 -19.64 -9.29
N LYS A 77 15.27 -19.57 -9.16
CA LYS A 77 14.42 -20.77 -9.08
C LYS A 77 14.55 -21.63 -10.35
N LYS A 78 14.56 -21.00 -11.51
CA LYS A 78 14.69 -21.69 -12.81
C LYS A 78 16.09 -22.27 -13.01
N GLU A 79 17.14 -21.60 -12.55
CA GLU A 79 18.50 -22.14 -12.58
C GLU A 79 18.63 -23.42 -11.74
N VAL A 80 18.05 -23.43 -10.53
CA VAL A 80 18.01 -24.64 -9.69
C VAL A 80 17.22 -25.75 -10.37
N GLU A 81 16.03 -25.45 -10.92
CA GLU A 81 15.21 -26.43 -11.65
C GLU A 81 15.99 -27.05 -12.83
N ILE A 82 16.69 -26.22 -13.62
CA ILE A 82 17.54 -26.68 -14.72
C ILE A 82 18.69 -27.55 -14.22
N ALA A 83 19.37 -27.15 -13.14
CA ALA A 83 20.48 -27.91 -12.57
C ALA A 83 20.02 -29.31 -12.10
N LEU A 84 18.86 -29.40 -11.45
CA LEU A 84 18.26 -30.66 -11.03
C LEU A 84 17.92 -31.55 -12.23
N LEU A 85 17.28 -30.99 -13.27
CA LEU A 85 16.94 -31.72 -14.49
C LEU A 85 18.19 -32.25 -15.20
N LYS A 86 19.24 -31.43 -15.32
CA LYS A 86 20.52 -31.85 -15.91
C LYS A 86 21.16 -32.99 -15.13
N ASN A 87 21.18 -32.91 -13.80
CA ASN A 87 21.70 -33.99 -12.96
C ASN A 87 20.89 -35.28 -13.13
N PHE A 88 19.57 -35.19 -13.20
CA PHE A 88 18.71 -36.37 -13.40
C PHE A 88 18.95 -37.03 -14.77
N LEU A 89 19.01 -36.24 -15.84
CA LEU A 89 19.23 -36.76 -17.20
C LEU A 89 20.66 -37.29 -17.42
N GLY A 90 21.66 -36.72 -16.74
CA GLY A 90 23.05 -37.17 -16.81
C GLY A 90 23.37 -38.44 -16.02
N GLN A 91 22.47 -38.92 -15.17
CA GLN A 91 22.63 -40.14 -14.38
C GLN A 91 22.04 -41.40 -15.05
N GLY A 92 21.48 -41.27 -16.26
CA GLY A 92 20.87 -42.37 -17.00
C GLY A 92 21.71 -42.93 -18.16
N SER A 93 23.01 -42.61 -18.24
CA SER A 93 23.95 -43.12 -19.24
C SER A 93 25.09 -43.90 -18.59
#